data_AF-A0A372ZYD0-F1
#
_entry.id   AF-A0A372ZYD0-F1
#
_cell.length_a   1.000
_cell.length_b   1.000
_cell.length_c   1.000
_cell.angle_alpha   90.00
_cell.angle_beta   90.00
_cell.angle_gamma   90.00
#
_symmetry.space_group_name_H-M   'P 1'
#
loop_
_entity.id
_entity.type
_entity.pdbx_description
1 polymer ?
#
loop_
_entity_poly.entity_id
_entity_poly.type
_entity_poly.pdbx_seq_one_letter_code
_entity_poly.pdbx_strand_id
1 'polypeptide(L)'
;MWKILLLEPARPGDPHVVLDTYSEPLVIDWVDRMVRDAYQEPTVDLLSTTAVSDPADATIAISLVGGRLRIASLHVDGSVQLASGPNTAHDLLNIGTSVTPSLASLTRQLEDLINDPLVCEADLQRFFEQNPEFLLNDTYETVVPQLVLPLSDGRSLRPDFALAPSNPADLCDLLDLKLPSHSLLAGIASRVHLSAKVMDAVGQMRTYQNYFNDEHRREAVHQMYGLHFFRPRMIVVIGQRKAVDPVQLRAAESDVPGLTLVAYDDILERARHRIRRRQLSGGRR
;
A
#
# COMPACT_ATOMS: atom_id res chain seq x y z
N MET A 1 18.18 -24.23 -6.47
CA MET A 1 18.89 -25.10 -5.50
C MET A 1 18.05 -25.07 -4.23
N TRP A 2 17.55 -26.23 -3.80
CA TRP A 2 16.62 -26.36 -2.67
C TRP A 2 17.38 -26.20 -1.36
N LYS A 3 16.77 -25.56 -0.35
CA LYS A 3 17.40 -25.44 0.98
C LYS A 3 16.35 -25.76 2.06
N ILE A 4 16.29 -27.02 2.44
CA ILE A 4 15.48 -27.49 3.57
C ILE A 4 16.34 -27.33 4.82
N LEU A 5 15.81 -26.63 5.83
CA LEU A 5 16.45 -26.53 7.13
C LEU A 5 15.75 -27.49 8.08
N LEU A 6 16.45 -28.57 8.46
CA LEU A 6 16.07 -29.39 9.60
C LEU A 6 16.61 -28.73 10.86
N LEU A 7 15.71 -28.37 11.78
CA LEU A 7 16.10 -27.94 13.11
C LEU A 7 16.17 -29.17 14.02
N GLU A 8 17.36 -29.43 14.57
CA GLU A 8 17.53 -30.51 15.53
C GLU A 8 16.75 -30.26 16.82
N PRO A 9 16.12 -31.29 17.39
CA PRO A 9 15.34 -31.16 18.62
C PRO A 9 16.26 -30.82 19.81
N ALA A 10 15.71 -30.06 20.76
CA ALA A 10 16.44 -29.67 21.97
C ALA A 10 16.66 -30.84 22.93
N ARG A 11 15.79 -31.87 22.88
CA ARG A 11 15.90 -33.10 23.68
C ARG A 11 15.51 -34.33 22.87
N PRO A 12 16.05 -35.51 23.21
CA PRO A 12 15.58 -36.78 22.65
C PRO A 12 14.08 -36.97 22.92
N GLY A 13 13.28 -37.17 21.86
CA GLY A 13 11.82 -37.28 21.92
C GLY A 13 11.05 -35.99 21.63
N ASP A 14 11.72 -34.85 21.44
CA ASP A 14 11.04 -33.63 20.97
C ASP A 14 10.80 -33.69 19.45
N PRO A 15 9.68 -33.12 18.95
CA PRO A 15 9.35 -33.13 17.53
C PRO A 15 10.39 -32.37 16.71
N HIS A 16 10.75 -32.92 15.55
CA HIS A 16 11.59 -32.22 14.58
C HIS A 16 10.80 -31.08 13.92
N VAL A 17 11.44 -29.95 13.69
CA VAL A 17 10.86 -28.84 12.94
C VAL A 17 11.55 -28.75 11.59
N VAL A 18 10.79 -29.00 10.54
CA VAL A 18 11.24 -28.83 9.15
C VAL A 18 10.76 -27.47 8.67
N LEU A 19 11.70 -26.60 8.31
CA LEU A 19 11.41 -25.28 7.74
C LEU A 19 11.70 -25.31 6.24
N ASP A 20 10.65 -25.09 5.44
CA ASP A 20 10.78 -24.83 4.00
C ASP A 20 10.62 -23.33 3.72
N THR A 21 11.57 -22.78 2.96
CA THR A 21 11.65 -21.36 2.64
C THR A 21 11.61 -21.18 1.12
N TYR A 22 10.44 -21.42 0.52
CA TYR A 22 10.23 -21.14 -0.90
C TYR A 22 9.15 -20.11 -1.15
N SER A 23 9.34 -19.33 -2.22
CA SER A 23 8.56 -18.15 -2.56
C SER A 23 8.16 -18.15 -4.03
N GLU A 24 7.44 -19.17 -4.51
CA GLU A 24 6.78 -19.14 -5.82
C GLU A 24 5.42 -19.87 -5.77
N PRO A 25 4.48 -19.55 -6.66
CA PRO A 25 3.07 -19.88 -6.49
C PRO A 25 2.67 -21.00 -7.44
N LEU A 26 2.45 -22.23 -6.96
CA LEU A 26 1.53 -23.22 -7.56
C LEU A 26 1.51 -24.49 -6.68
N VAL A 27 0.48 -24.60 -5.84
CA VAL A 27 0.38 -25.59 -4.76
C VAL A 27 -0.12 -26.95 -5.22
N ILE A 28 -0.86 -27.00 -6.33
CA ILE A 28 -1.56 -28.24 -6.72
C ILE A 28 -0.62 -29.20 -7.47
N ASP A 29 0.38 -28.68 -8.18
CA ASP A 29 1.24 -29.51 -9.03
C ASP A 29 2.43 -30.14 -8.27
N TRP A 30 2.70 -29.72 -7.03
CA TRP A 30 3.81 -30.23 -6.21
C TRP A 30 3.39 -31.37 -5.27
N VAL A 31 2.22 -31.30 -4.64
CA VAL A 31 1.69 -32.39 -3.80
C VAL A 31 1.34 -33.59 -4.67
N ASP A 32 0.75 -33.36 -5.85
CA ASP A 32 0.43 -34.41 -6.83
C ASP A 32 1.68 -35.04 -7.47
N ARG A 33 2.79 -34.28 -7.54
CA ARG A 33 4.12 -34.80 -7.94
C ARG A 33 4.79 -35.58 -6.83
N MET A 34 4.80 -35.08 -5.59
CA MET A 34 5.35 -35.82 -4.45
C MET A 34 4.62 -37.14 -4.23
N VAL A 35 3.30 -37.18 -4.43
CA VAL A 35 2.49 -38.41 -4.30
C VAL A 35 2.69 -39.35 -5.49
N ARG A 36 2.90 -38.84 -6.71
CA ARG A 36 3.27 -39.66 -7.88
C ARG A 36 4.70 -40.18 -7.83
N ASP A 37 5.64 -39.34 -7.41
CA ASP A 37 7.06 -39.66 -7.32
C ASP A 37 7.36 -40.52 -6.08
N ALA A 38 6.51 -40.50 -5.05
CA ALA A 38 6.57 -41.47 -3.94
C ALA A 38 6.31 -42.93 -4.38
N TYR A 39 5.80 -43.17 -5.59
CA TYR A 39 5.71 -44.52 -6.20
C TYR A 39 6.94 -44.89 -7.06
N GLN A 40 7.91 -44.00 -7.23
CA GLN A 40 9.22 -44.31 -7.81
C GLN A 40 10.32 -43.76 -6.91
N GLU A 41 10.76 -44.62 -5.98
CA GLU A 41 11.92 -44.49 -5.08
C GLU A 41 12.66 -43.13 -5.11
N PRO A 42 12.21 -42.13 -4.35
CA PRO A 42 13.12 -41.09 -3.90
C PRO A 42 13.97 -41.70 -2.78
N THR A 43 15.27 -41.80 -3.01
CA THR A 43 16.25 -42.10 -1.96
C THR A 43 16.32 -40.90 -1.02
N VAL A 44 15.37 -40.79 -0.11
CA VAL A 44 15.49 -39.94 1.07
C VAL A 44 16.31 -40.77 2.05
N ASP A 45 17.59 -40.43 2.19
CA ASP A 45 18.43 -40.92 3.29
C ASP A 45 17.83 -40.41 4.61
N LEU A 46 16.87 -41.16 5.14
CA LEU A 46 16.53 -41.14 6.54
C LEU A 46 17.75 -41.67 7.28
N LEU A 47 18.49 -40.76 7.92
CA LEU A 47 19.37 -41.12 9.02
C LEU A 47 18.49 -41.66 10.15
N SER A 48 18.13 -42.94 10.03
CA SER A 48 17.53 -43.73 11.09
C SER A 48 18.53 -43.84 12.21
N THR A 49 18.15 -43.36 13.39
CA THR A 49 18.62 -43.96 14.63
C THR A 49 17.42 -44.27 15.52
N THR A 50 17.23 -45.59 15.67
CA THR A 50 16.61 -46.32 16.79
C THR A 50 15.08 -46.37 16.88
N ALA A 51 14.59 -47.57 16.54
CA ALA A 51 13.56 -48.36 17.20
C ALA A 51 12.41 -47.62 17.91
N VAL A 52 11.26 -47.64 17.23
CA VAL A 52 9.87 -47.59 17.72
C VAL A 52 9.68 -46.96 19.11
N SER A 53 9.31 -45.69 19.11
CA SER A 53 8.53 -45.06 20.18
C SER A 53 7.19 -44.58 19.59
N ASP A 54 6.13 -44.83 20.36
CA ASP A 54 4.73 -44.39 20.26
C ASP A 54 4.16 -43.92 18.89
N PRO A 55 3.01 -44.46 18.40
CA PRO A 55 2.24 -43.86 17.29
C PRO A 55 1.73 -42.41 17.56
N ALA A 56 2.07 -41.84 18.72
CA ALA A 56 1.88 -40.43 19.07
C ALA A 56 3.01 -39.51 18.56
N ASP A 57 4.10 -40.04 17.98
CA ASP A 57 5.23 -39.25 17.45
C ASP A 57 4.85 -38.58 16.11
N ALA A 58 3.96 -37.60 16.19
CA ALA A 58 3.62 -36.73 15.07
C ALA A 58 4.69 -35.63 14.91
N THR A 59 5.28 -35.54 13.72
CA THR A 59 6.15 -34.42 13.37
C THR A 59 5.30 -33.26 12.87
N ILE A 60 5.44 -32.08 13.47
CA ILE A 60 4.71 -30.88 13.05
C ILE A 60 5.50 -30.17 11.95
N ALA A 61 4.92 -30.07 10.77
CA ALA A 61 5.45 -29.29 9.66
C ALA A 61 4.79 -27.91 9.61
N ILE A 62 5.61 -26.87 9.42
CA ILE A 62 5.16 -25.49 9.22
C ILE A 62 5.65 -25.04 7.85
N SER A 63 4.74 -24.58 6.98
CA SER A 63 5.08 -24.05 5.66
C SER A 63 4.47 -22.66 5.43
N LEU A 64 5.15 -21.84 4.64
CA LEU A 64 4.64 -20.54 4.19
C LEU A 64 4.31 -20.64 2.70
N VAL A 65 3.02 -20.52 2.36
CA VAL A 65 2.53 -20.73 0.99
C VAL A 65 1.65 -19.57 0.58
N GLY A 66 2.05 -18.82 -0.44
CA GLY A 66 1.32 -17.63 -0.90
C GLY A 66 1.16 -16.56 0.20
N GLY A 67 2.18 -16.40 1.06
CA GLY A 67 2.15 -15.47 2.20
C GLY A 67 1.28 -15.93 3.38
N ARG A 68 0.76 -17.17 3.38
CA ARG A 68 -0.03 -17.73 4.47
C ARG A 68 0.69 -18.89 5.13
N LEU A 69 0.74 -18.89 6.47
CA LEU A 69 1.29 -19.99 7.26
C LEU A 69 0.32 -21.18 7.22
N ARG A 70 0.84 -22.39 7.01
CA ARG A 70 0.10 -23.65 7.08
C ARG A 70 0.80 -24.59 8.04
N ILE A 71 0.00 -25.31 8.84
CA ILE A 71 0.46 -26.31 9.79
C ILE A 71 -0.10 -27.67 9.37
N ALA A 72 0.75 -28.68 9.32
CA ALA A 72 0.36 -30.07 9.05
C ALA A 72 1.04 -30.99 10.07
N SER A 73 0.39 -32.06 10.48
CA SER A 73 1.05 -33.17 11.15
C SER A 73 1.43 -34.22 10.13
N LEU A 74 2.70 -34.60 10.11
CA LEU A 74 3.23 -35.73 9.38
C LEU A 74 3.36 -36.90 10.35
N HIS A 75 2.69 -37.99 10.06
CA HIS A 75 2.80 -39.23 10.81
C HIS A 75 3.96 -40.07 10.27
N VAL A 76 4.49 -40.97 11.11
CA VAL A 76 5.58 -41.89 10.77
C VAL A 76 5.23 -42.81 9.58
N ASP A 77 3.94 -43.04 9.34
CA ASP A 77 3.42 -43.81 8.19
C ASP A 77 3.38 -43.00 6.87
N GLY A 78 3.85 -41.74 6.89
CA GLY A 78 3.86 -40.84 5.74
C GLY A 78 2.53 -40.15 5.48
N SER A 79 1.49 -40.40 6.28
CA SER A 79 0.23 -39.68 6.16
C SER A 79 0.35 -38.24 6.65
N VAL A 80 -0.24 -37.31 5.90
CA VAL A 80 -0.30 -35.89 6.26
C VAL A 80 -1.71 -35.57 6.70
N GLN A 81 -1.87 -35.21 7.97
CA GLN A 81 -3.13 -34.68 8.47
C GLN A 81 -2.99 -33.16 8.57
N LEU A 82 -3.75 -32.45 7.72
CA LEU A 82 -3.93 -31.02 7.90
C LEU A 82 -4.82 -30.83 9.14
N ALA A 83 -4.44 -29.90 10.02
CA ALA A 83 -5.21 -29.59 11.24
C ALA A 83 -6.66 -29.13 10.94
N SER A 84 -6.98 -28.91 9.67
CA SER A 84 -8.31 -28.66 9.16
C SER A 84 -8.53 -29.43 7.87
N GLY A 85 -9.77 -29.88 7.63
CA GLY A 85 -10.17 -30.52 6.37
C GLY A 85 -9.75 -29.70 5.14
N PRO A 86 -9.78 -30.31 3.93
CA PRO A 86 -9.09 -29.81 2.72
C PRO A 86 -9.45 -28.39 2.27
N ASN A 87 -10.44 -27.74 2.88
CA ASN A 87 -10.91 -26.39 2.56
C ASN A 87 -11.02 -25.42 3.75
N THR A 88 -10.53 -25.76 4.96
CA THR A 88 -10.66 -24.86 6.12
C THR A 88 -9.32 -24.21 6.45
N ALA A 89 -9.06 -23.03 5.90
CA ALA A 89 -7.97 -22.20 6.40
C ALA A 89 -8.32 -21.76 7.83
N HIS A 90 -7.62 -22.30 8.83
CA HIS A 90 -7.64 -21.70 10.16
C HIS A 90 -6.46 -20.74 10.28
N ASP A 91 -6.76 -19.47 10.55
CA ASP A 91 -5.80 -18.46 11.02
C ASP A 91 -5.34 -18.83 12.44
N LEU A 92 -4.54 -19.89 12.60
CA LEU A 92 -4.13 -20.35 13.94
C LEU A 92 -2.92 -19.59 14.48
N LEU A 93 -2.11 -18.97 13.64
CA LEU A 93 -1.05 -18.08 14.09
C LEU A 93 -0.73 -17.03 13.02
N ASN A 94 -1.25 -15.82 13.22
CA ASN A 94 -0.69 -14.64 12.59
C ASN A 94 0.55 -14.22 13.39
N ILE A 95 1.67 -14.91 13.20
CA ILE A 95 2.98 -14.37 13.60
C ILE A 95 3.30 -13.26 12.60
N GLY A 96 2.71 -12.09 12.83
CA GLY A 96 2.95 -10.89 12.06
C GLY A 96 4.40 -10.44 12.25
N THR A 97 5.33 -10.97 11.45
CA THR A 97 6.64 -10.34 11.23
C THR A 97 6.60 -9.28 10.14
N SER A 98 5.46 -9.13 9.45
CA SER A 98 5.09 -7.88 8.78
C SER A 98 4.07 -7.17 9.65
N VAL A 99 4.53 -6.43 10.65
CA VAL A 99 3.69 -5.47 11.38
C VAL A 99 3.26 -4.43 10.35
N THR A 100 2.10 -4.62 9.72
CA THR A 100 1.48 -3.50 8.99
C THR A 100 1.27 -2.41 10.03
N PRO A 101 1.97 -1.26 9.90
CA PRO A 101 1.88 -0.21 10.89
C PRO A 101 0.40 0.20 10.99
N SER A 102 -0.11 0.26 12.22
CA SER A 102 -1.50 0.66 12.42
C SER A 102 -1.72 2.05 11.83
N LEU A 103 -2.93 2.36 11.37
CA LEU A 103 -3.28 3.69 10.87
C LEU A 103 -2.90 4.80 11.89
N ALA A 104 -2.96 4.50 13.19
CA ALA A 104 -2.53 5.42 14.25
C ALA A 104 -1.01 5.63 14.30
N SER A 105 -0.22 4.60 13.98
CA SER A 105 1.24 4.73 13.79
C SER A 105 1.56 5.55 12.56
N LEU A 106 0.92 5.25 11.42
CA LEU A 106 1.12 5.98 10.16
C LEU A 106 0.71 7.45 10.28
N THR A 107 -0.38 7.73 11.00
CA THR A 107 -0.82 9.12 11.24
C THR A 107 0.21 9.91 12.05
N ARG A 108 0.88 9.26 13.02
CA ARG A 108 2.00 9.89 13.75
C ARG A 108 3.20 10.13 12.85
N GLN A 109 3.56 9.15 12.02
CA GLN A 109 4.66 9.30 11.06
C GLN A 109 4.41 10.46 10.09
N LEU A 110 3.18 10.61 9.58
CA LEU A 110 2.83 11.78 8.75
C LEU A 110 2.93 13.08 9.54
N GLU A 111 2.48 13.09 10.79
CA GLU A 111 2.58 14.27 11.67
C GLU A 111 4.04 14.66 11.92
N ASP A 112 4.92 13.69 12.16
CA ASP A 112 6.35 13.94 12.34
C ASP A 112 6.97 14.50 11.04
N LEU A 113 6.65 13.91 9.88
CA LEU A 113 7.13 14.36 8.57
C LEU A 113 6.72 15.81 8.26
N ILE A 114 5.47 16.19 8.50
CA ILE A 114 5.00 17.53 8.12
C ILE A 114 5.52 18.64 9.05
N ASN A 115 6.02 18.27 10.24
CA ASN A 115 6.60 19.17 11.21
C ASN A 115 8.15 19.19 11.15
N ASP A 116 8.77 18.30 10.39
CA ASP A 116 10.21 18.29 10.19
C ASP A 116 10.62 19.43 9.24
N PRO A 117 11.43 20.41 9.70
CA PRO A 117 11.90 21.50 8.85
C PRO A 117 12.82 21.05 7.70
N LEU A 118 13.35 19.83 7.75
CA LEU A 118 14.23 19.25 6.75
C LEU A 118 13.48 18.37 5.74
N VAL A 119 12.16 18.19 5.89
CA VAL A 119 11.36 17.37 4.98
C VAL A 119 11.46 17.89 3.55
N CYS A 120 11.68 16.98 2.60
CA CYS A 120 11.63 17.30 1.19
C CYS A 120 10.39 16.69 0.51
N GLU A 121 10.05 17.16 -0.68
CA GLU A 121 8.90 16.65 -1.44
C GLU A 121 9.03 15.14 -1.73
N ALA A 122 10.25 14.64 -1.92
CA ALA A 122 10.50 13.21 -2.15
C ALA A 122 10.17 12.33 -0.93
N ASP A 123 10.31 12.84 0.30
CA ASP A 123 9.93 12.09 1.50
C ASP A 123 8.41 11.98 1.63
N LEU A 124 7.71 13.06 1.29
CA LEU A 124 6.24 13.11 1.25
C LEU A 124 5.71 12.21 0.14
N GLN A 125 6.31 12.26 -1.05
CA GLN A 125 6.00 11.37 -2.17
C GLN A 125 6.11 9.91 -1.74
N ARG A 126 7.26 9.52 -1.15
CA ARG A 126 7.49 8.14 -0.66
C ARG A 126 6.46 7.73 0.38
N PHE A 127 6.10 8.64 1.30
CA PHE A 127 5.09 8.36 2.31
C PHE A 127 3.71 8.06 1.68
N PHE A 128 3.25 8.89 0.73
CA PHE A 128 1.94 8.69 0.11
C PHE A 128 1.90 7.56 -0.92
N GLU A 129 3.03 7.23 -1.56
CA GLU A 129 3.15 6.02 -2.37
C GLU A 129 2.97 4.74 -1.54
N GLN A 130 3.53 4.73 -0.33
CA GLN A 130 3.42 3.59 0.59
C GLN A 130 2.09 3.55 1.34
N ASN A 131 1.43 4.70 1.50
CA ASN A 131 0.20 4.86 2.28
C ASN A 131 -0.85 5.66 1.49
N PRO A 132 -1.30 5.17 0.32
CA PRO A 132 -2.19 5.90 -0.59
C PRO A 132 -3.55 6.22 0.05
N GLU A 133 -3.97 5.48 1.09
CA GLU A 133 -5.22 5.71 1.79
C GLU A 133 -5.31 7.09 2.46
N PHE A 134 -4.21 7.83 2.61
CA PHE A 134 -4.25 9.21 3.10
C PHE A 134 -4.75 10.21 2.05
N LEU A 135 -4.55 9.91 0.76
CA LEU A 135 -5.02 10.73 -0.36
C LEU A 135 -6.44 10.37 -0.78
N LEU A 136 -6.88 9.13 -0.51
CA LEU A 136 -8.22 8.65 -0.83
C LEU A 136 -9.30 9.28 0.06
N ASN A 137 -10.48 9.50 -0.54
CA ASN A 137 -11.71 9.96 0.10
C ASN A 137 -12.90 9.19 -0.50
N ASP A 138 -14.14 9.59 -0.22
CA ASP A 138 -15.31 8.87 -0.74
C ASP A 138 -15.50 9.03 -2.27
N THR A 139 -14.69 9.86 -2.94
CA THR A 139 -14.73 10.09 -4.39
C THR A 139 -13.73 9.23 -5.15
N TYR A 140 -12.59 8.89 -4.54
CA TYR A 140 -11.50 8.16 -5.21
C TYR A 140 -11.23 6.84 -4.50
N GLU A 141 -10.95 5.79 -5.29
CA GLU A 141 -10.63 4.47 -4.77
C GLU A 141 -9.17 4.08 -5.02
N THR A 142 -8.57 4.57 -6.11
CA THR A 142 -7.21 4.21 -6.49
C THR A 142 -6.34 5.45 -6.65
N VAL A 143 -5.08 5.33 -6.22
CA VAL A 143 -4.02 6.31 -6.42
C VAL A 143 -2.96 5.69 -7.33
N VAL A 144 -2.63 6.37 -8.43
CA VAL A 144 -1.55 5.96 -9.34
C VAL A 144 -0.40 6.96 -9.22
N PRO A 145 0.76 6.57 -8.66
CA PRO A 145 1.88 7.47 -8.49
C PRO A 145 2.65 7.70 -9.80
N GLN A 146 3.24 8.89 -9.91
CA GLN A 146 4.24 9.24 -10.93
C GLN A 146 3.83 8.91 -12.38
N LEU A 147 2.58 9.26 -12.73
CA LEU A 147 2.01 9.06 -14.06
C LEU A 147 2.90 9.72 -15.13
N VAL A 148 3.27 8.99 -16.19
CA VAL A 148 4.12 9.54 -17.26
C VAL A 148 3.26 10.04 -18.40
N LEU A 149 3.40 11.32 -18.73
CA LEU A 149 2.69 12.00 -19.79
C LEU A 149 3.66 12.38 -20.92
N PRO A 150 3.81 11.56 -21.97
CA PRO A 150 4.80 11.78 -23.02
C PRO A 150 4.49 13.02 -23.87
N LEU A 151 5.48 13.86 -24.10
CA LEU A 151 5.42 15.01 -25.00
C LEU A 151 6.01 14.66 -26.37
N SER A 152 5.60 15.40 -27.40
CA SER A 152 6.04 15.19 -28.79
C SER A 152 7.54 15.44 -29.02
N ASP A 153 8.20 16.16 -28.12
CA ASP A 153 9.63 16.49 -28.19
C ASP A 153 10.52 15.49 -27.43
N GLY A 154 9.97 14.34 -27.00
CA GLY A 154 10.68 13.31 -26.26
C GLY A 154 10.80 13.57 -24.76
N ARG A 155 10.34 14.73 -24.26
CA ARG A 155 10.21 14.97 -22.82
C ARG A 155 8.94 14.31 -22.28
N SER A 156 8.77 14.31 -20.97
CA SER A 156 7.53 13.91 -20.33
C SER A 156 7.17 14.84 -19.18
N LEU A 157 5.87 14.97 -18.95
CA LEU A 157 5.33 15.56 -17.73
C LEU A 157 5.05 14.43 -16.75
N ARG A 158 5.24 14.70 -15.45
CA ARG A 158 5.02 13.72 -14.38
C ARG A 158 4.33 14.41 -13.22
N PRO A 159 2.98 14.38 -13.14
CA PRO A 159 2.29 14.71 -11.90
C PRO A 159 2.64 13.68 -10.82
N ASP A 160 2.58 14.10 -9.56
CA ASP A 160 2.91 13.22 -8.43
C ASP A 160 1.93 12.04 -8.31
N PHE A 161 0.62 12.31 -8.47
CA PHE A 161 -0.42 11.29 -8.43
C PHE A 161 -1.57 11.56 -9.40
N ALA A 162 -2.15 10.48 -9.90
CA ALA A 162 -3.50 10.46 -10.45
C ALA A 162 -4.47 9.80 -9.46
N LEU A 163 -5.65 10.38 -9.30
CA LEU A 163 -6.70 9.87 -8.45
C LEU A 163 -7.82 9.31 -9.33
N ALA A 164 -8.06 8.01 -9.23
CA ALA A 164 -9.06 7.31 -10.00
C ALA A 164 -10.30 6.99 -9.14
N PRO A 165 -11.50 7.30 -9.63
CA PRO A 165 -12.76 6.92 -8.99
C PRO A 165 -12.99 5.40 -9.03
N SER A 166 -13.95 4.92 -8.22
CA SER A 166 -14.36 3.51 -8.19
C SER A 166 -14.89 2.99 -9.51
N ASN A 167 -15.63 3.83 -10.24
CA ASN A 167 -16.18 3.49 -11.53
C ASN A 167 -15.16 3.81 -12.63
N PRO A 168 -14.68 2.82 -13.40
CA PRO A 168 -13.70 3.04 -14.46
C PRO A 168 -14.18 4.00 -15.56
N ALA A 169 -15.49 4.17 -15.74
CA ALA A 169 -16.03 5.11 -16.73
C ALA A 169 -15.98 6.59 -16.29
N ASP A 170 -15.70 6.85 -15.01
CA ASP A 170 -15.64 8.21 -14.47
C ASP A 170 -14.25 8.84 -14.72
N LEU A 171 -14.21 10.18 -14.70
CA LEU A 171 -13.00 10.93 -14.98
C LEU A 171 -12.06 10.95 -13.77
N CYS A 172 -10.78 10.73 -14.04
CA CYS A 172 -9.69 10.82 -13.08
C CYS A 172 -9.26 12.29 -12.86
N ASP A 173 -8.71 12.55 -11.67
CA ASP A 173 -8.16 13.85 -11.28
C ASP A 173 -6.64 13.75 -11.02
N LEU A 174 -5.98 14.91 -10.95
CA LEU A 174 -4.53 14.99 -10.72
C LEU A 174 -4.23 15.66 -9.39
N LEU A 175 -3.19 15.19 -8.72
CA LEU A 175 -2.71 15.71 -7.46
C LEU A 175 -1.19 15.93 -7.51
N ASP A 176 -0.76 17.10 -7.04
CA ASP A 176 0.65 17.45 -6.87
C ASP A 176 0.94 17.81 -5.41
N LEU A 177 2.10 17.38 -4.92
CA LEU A 177 2.60 17.68 -3.59
C LEU A 177 3.51 18.90 -3.64
N LYS A 178 3.43 19.70 -2.57
CA LYS A 178 4.39 20.74 -2.24
C LYS A 178 4.71 20.67 -0.75
N LEU A 179 5.72 21.42 -0.32
CA LEU A 179 6.15 21.39 1.08
C LEU A 179 5.08 21.88 2.06
N PRO A 180 5.02 21.30 3.28
CA PRO A 180 4.14 21.76 4.36
C PRO A 180 4.56 23.12 4.92
N SER A 181 5.81 23.52 4.74
CA SER A 181 6.34 24.82 5.18
C SER A 181 5.96 25.98 4.25
N HIS A 182 5.43 25.70 3.05
CA HIS A 182 5.01 26.74 2.13
C HIS A 182 3.76 27.47 2.65
N SER A 183 3.83 28.81 2.69
CA SER A 183 2.68 29.64 3.03
C SER A 183 1.58 29.54 1.97
N LEU A 184 0.32 29.47 2.38
CA LEU A 184 -0.83 29.44 1.46
C LEU A 184 -1.18 30.83 0.94
N LEU A 185 -1.09 31.84 1.82
CA LEU A 185 -1.44 33.22 1.53
C LEU A 185 -0.22 34.13 1.63
N ALA A 186 -0.28 35.24 0.91
CA ALA A 186 0.68 36.33 0.96
C ALA A 186 -0.04 37.68 0.88
N GLY A 187 0.69 38.75 1.21
CA GLY A 187 0.21 40.13 1.14
C GLY A 187 0.07 40.81 2.50
N ILE A 188 -0.60 41.95 2.49
CA ILE A 188 -0.91 42.76 3.68
C ILE A 188 -2.41 42.65 4.00
N ALA A 189 -2.82 43.01 5.21
CA ALA A 189 -4.20 42.80 5.70
C ALA A 189 -5.32 43.33 4.76
N SER A 190 -5.05 44.36 3.97
CA SER A 190 -6.01 44.92 3.00
C SER A 190 -6.00 44.25 1.62
N ARG A 191 -5.01 43.40 1.32
CA ARG A 191 -4.78 42.74 0.02
C ARG A 191 -4.12 41.39 0.23
N VAL A 192 -4.91 40.40 0.61
CA VAL A 192 -4.48 39.01 0.78
C VAL A 192 -4.75 38.25 -0.51
N HIS A 193 -3.78 37.47 -0.96
CA HIS A 193 -3.85 36.64 -2.17
C HIS A 193 -3.12 35.32 -1.95
N LEU A 194 -3.28 34.37 -2.88
CA LEU A 194 -2.53 33.12 -2.87
C LEU A 194 -1.03 33.40 -2.98
N SER A 195 -0.21 32.66 -2.23
CA SER A 195 1.24 32.86 -2.25
C SER A 195 1.85 32.53 -3.61
N ALA A 196 3.05 33.04 -3.86
CA ALA A 196 3.80 32.71 -5.07
C ALA A 196 3.97 31.19 -5.25
N LYS A 197 4.21 30.44 -4.16
CA LYS A 197 4.35 28.98 -4.20
C LYS A 197 3.07 28.27 -4.61
N VAL A 198 1.91 28.76 -4.17
CA VAL A 198 0.61 28.25 -4.64
C VAL A 198 0.42 28.56 -6.12
N MET A 199 0.73 29.79 -6.55
CA MET A 199 0.59 30.19 -7.95
C MET A 199 1.51 29.43 -8.90
N ASP A 200 2.74 29.11 -8.47
CA ASP A 200 3.67 28.25 -9.22
C ASP A 200 3.07 26.84 -9.41
N ALA A 201 2.52 26.25 -8.34
CA ALA A 201 1.86 24.95 -8.40
C ALA A 201 0.62 24.99 -9.32
N VAL A 202 -0.17 26.07 -9.28
CA VAL A 202 -1.29 26.28 -10.23
C VAL A 202 -0.79 26.30 -11.68
N GLY A 203 0.32 26.98 -11.96
CA GLY A 203 0.93 27.00 -13.30
C GLY A 203 1.34 25.60 -13.77
N GLN A 204 1.95 24.81 -12.87
CA GLN A 204 2.29 23.41 -13.12
C GLN A 204 1.04 22.56 -13.42
N MET A 205 0.01 22.66 -12.58
CA MET A 205 -1.24 21.90 -12.74
C MET A 205 -2.01 22.26 -14.01
N ARG A 206 -2.02 23.55 -14.41
CA ARG A 206 -2.60 23.97 -15.69
C ARG A 206 -1.88 23.34 -16.88
N THR A 207 -0.57 23.14 -16.78
CA THR A 207 0.20 22.44 -17.83
C THR A 207 -0.27 21.00 -17.99
N TYR A 208 -0.50 20.29 -16.88
CA TYR A 208 -1.06 18.94 -16.91
C TYR A 208 -2.50 18.91 -17.40
N GLN A 209 -3.35 19.83 -16.94
CA GLN A 209 -4.72 19.90 -17.41
C GLN A 209 -4.78 20.16 -18.92
N ASN A 210 -3.93 21.04 -19.43
CA ASN A 210 -3.83 21.34 -20.86
C ASN A 210 -3.33 20.16 -21.68
N TYR A 211 -2.47 19.31 -21.12
CA TYR A 211 -2.05 18.07 -21.77
C TYR A 211 -3.27 17.21 -22.13
N PHE A 212 -4.26 17.11 -21.25
CA PHE A 212 -5.47 16.31 -21.47
C PHE A 212 -6.56 16.99 -22.31
N ASN A 213 -6.34 18.20 -22.83
CA ASN A 213 -7.25 18.82 -23.80
C ASN A 213 -7.11 18.17 -25.20
N ASP A 214 -5.97 17.56 -25.52
CA ASP A 214 -5.74 16.81 -26.75
C ASP A 214 -6.27 15.38 -26.64
N GLU A 215 -7.13 14.98 -27.58
CA GLU A 215 -7.74 13.66 -27.63
C GLU A 215 -6.74 12.52 -27.82
N HIS A 216 -5.73 12.71 -28.66
CA HIS A 216 -4.71 11.69 -28.91
C HIS A 216 -3.91 11.39 -27.66
N ARG A 217 -3.65 12.44 -26.84
CA ARG A 217 -2.93 12.31 -25.58
C ARG A 217 -3.78 11.61 -24.51
N ARG A 218 -5.09 11.88 -24.48
CA ARG A 218 -6.03 11.16 -23.60
C ARG A 218 -6.06 9.68 -23.97
N GLU A 219 -6.22 9.37 -25.25
CA GLU A 219 -6.29 8.00 -25.74
C GLU A 219 -4.98 7.23 -25.46
N ALA A 220 -3.82 7.87 -25.66
CA ALA A 220 -2.54 7.26 -25.32
C ALA A 220 -2.43 6.91 -23.82
N VAL A 221 -2.86 7.82 -22.94
CA VAL A 221 -2.87 7.56 -21.48
C VAL A 221 -3.89 6.47 -21.13
N HIS A 222 -5.05 6.44 -21.77
CA HIS A 222 -6.03 5.39 -21.59
C HIS A 222 -5.47 4.01 -22.00
N GLN A 223 -4.78 3.93 -23.14
CA GLN A 223 -4.16 2.67 -23.59
C GLN A 223 -3.02 2.20 -22.67
N MET A 224 -2.23 3.13 -22.13
CA MET A 224 -1.10 2.79 -21.24
C MET A 224 -1.55 2.38 -19.83
N TYR A 225 -2.58 3.05 -19.28
CA TYR A 225 -2.91 2.96 -17.85
C TYR A 225 -4.36 2.53 -17.57
N GLY A 226 -5.23 2.48 -18.58
CA GLY A 226 -6.66 2.25 -18.41
C GLY A 226 -7.41 3.43 -17.78
N LEU A 227 -6.81 4.63 -17.73
CA LEU A 227 -7.35 5.79 -17.03
C LEU A 227 -8.02 6.78 -18.01
N HIS A 228 -9.17 7.31 -17.60
CA HIS A 228 -9.91 8.32 -18.36
C HIS A 228 -9.70 9.71 -17.76
N PHE A 229 -9.23 10.66 -18.56
CA PHE A 229 -9.03 12.05 -18.15
C PHE A 229 -9.72 13.00 -19.10
N PHE A 230 -10.37 14.04 -18.59
CA PHE A 230 -10.77 15.20 -19.39
C PHE A 230 -10.90 16.41 -18.47
N ARG A 231 -10.07 17.45 -18.71
CA ARG A 231 -9.98 18.63 -17.84
C ARG A 231 -9.96 18.25 -16.35
N PRO A 232 -9.00 17.41 -15.91
CA PRO A 232 -8.95 16.96 -14.52
C PRO A 232 -8.94 18.15 -13.56
N ARG A 233 -9.54 17.96 -12.38
CA ARG A 233 -9.44 18.91 -11.28
C ARG A 233 -7.99 19.06 -10.86
N MET A 234 -7.62 20.27 -10.47
CA MET A 234 -6.26 20.58 -10.03
C MET A 234 -6.22 20.51 -8.50
N ILE A 235 -5.73 19.39 -7.96
CA ILE A 235 -5.57 19.22 -6.51
C ILE A 235 -4.11 19.48 -6.16
N VAL A 236 -3.88 20.36 -5.19
CA VAL A 236 -2.52 20.63 -4.68
C VAL A 236 -2.51 20.42 -3.18
N VAL A 237 -1.64 19.52 -2.71
CA VAL A 237 -1.39 19.33 -1.28
C VAL A 237 -0.23 20.22 -0.87
N ILE A 238 -0.49 21.24 -0.07
CA ILE A 238 0.51 22.28 0.25
C ILE A 238 0.21 22.92 1.61
N GLY A 239 1.27 23.29 2.33
CA GLY A 239 1.16 24.13 3.51
C GLY A 239 0.38 23.51 4.68
N GLN A 240 0.10 24.33 5.69
CA GLN A 240 -0.74 23.96 6.84
C GLN A 240 -1.79 25.06 7.07
N ARG A 241 -3.05 24.68 7.32
CA ARG A 241 -4.18 25.60 7.50
C ARG A 241 -4.16 26.32 8.84
N LYS A 242 -3.60 25.72 9.89
CA LYS A 242 -3.47 26.33 11.24
C LYS A 242 -2.88 27.76 11.25
N ALA A 243 -2.13 28.14 10.23
CA ALA A 243 -1.48 29.44 10.11
C ALA A 243 -2.29 30.50 9.33
N VAL A 244 -3.53 30.19 8.91
CA VAL A 244 -4.25 30.98 7.90
C VAL A 244 -5.71 31.21 8.29
N ASP A 245 -6.20 32.43 8.06
CA ASP A 245 -7.63 32.76 8.18
C ASP A 245 -8.45 32.05 7.08
N PRO A 246 -9.43 31.18 7.44
CA PRO A 246 -10.25 30.46 6.48
C PRO A 246 -11.05 31.36 5.53
N VAL A 247 -11.48 32.54 5.98
CA VAL A 247 -12.26 33.48 5.17
C VAL A 247 -11.37 34.08 4.08
N GLN A 248 -10.16 34.50 4.46
CA GLN A 248 -9.18 35.03 3.52
C GLN A 248 -8.72 33.97 2.52
N LEU A 249 -8.51 32.73 2.99
CA LEU A 249 -8.12 31.62 2.11
C LEU A 249 -9.20 31.35 1.06
N ARG A 250 -10.47 31.24 1.49
CA ARG A 250 -11.58 31.01 0.57
C ARG A 250 -11.77 32.15 -0.43
N ALA A 251 -11.59 33.40 0.01
CA ALA A 251 -11.64 34.55 -0.88
C ALA A 251 -10.53 34.47 -1.95
N ALA A 252 -9.29 34.19 -1.55
CA ALA A 252 -8.16 34.06 -2.47
C ALA A 252 -8.28 32.85 -3.42
N GLU A 253 -8.83 31.72 -2.96
CA GLU A 253 -9.11 30.54 -3.79
C GLU A 253 -10.13 30.84 -4.90
N SER A 254 -11.09 31.73 -4.65
CA SER A 254 -12.13 32.08 -5.63
C SER A 254 -11.59 32.78 -6.88
N ASP A 255 -10.39 33.37 -6.80
CA ASP A 255 -9.70 33.98 -7.93
C ASP A 255 -9.11 32.93 -8.91
N VAL A 256 -9.04 31.65 -8.50
CA VAL A 256 -8.49 30.56 -9.31
C VAL A 256 -9.50 29.41 -9.42
N PRO A 257 -10.46 29.51 -10.37
CA PRO A 257 -11.47 28.46 -10.57
C PRO A 257 -10.85 27.09 -10.87
N GLY A 258 -11.41 26.04 -10.27
CA GLY A 258 -10.99 24.65 -10.48
C GLY A 258 -9.74 24.21 -9.69
N LEU A 259 -9.16 25.12 -8.88
CA LEU A 259 -8.14 24.78 -7.90
C LEU A 259 -8.78 24.17 -6.65
N THR A 260 -8.21 23.07 -6.16
CA THR A 260 -8.50 22.49 -4.85
C THR A 260 -7.22 22.48 -4.04
N LEU A 261 -7.13 23.33 -3.02
CA LEU A 261 -6.04 23.30 -2.06
C LEU A 261 -6.38 22.38 -0.89
N VAL A 262 -5.48 21.47 -0.59
CA VAL A 262 -5.58 20.57 0.56
C VAL A 262 -4.37 20.83 1.45
N ALA A 263 -4.58 21.24 2.69
CA ALA A 263 -3.48 21.41 3.61
C ALA A 263 -3.11 20.07 4.28
N TYR A 264 -1.86 19.91 4.70
CA TYR A 264 -1.40 18.65 5.31
C TYR A 264 -2.13 18.31 6.62
N ASP A 265 -2.50 19.33 7.38
CA ASP A 265 -3.30 19.18 8.59
C ASP A 265 -4.72 18.70 8.30
N ASP A 266 -5.33 19.06 7.16
CA ASP A 266 -6.61 18.49 6.74
C ASP A 266 -6.51 16.97 6.52
N ILE A 267 -5.42 16.51 5.90
CA ILE A 267 -5.15 15.07 5.67
C ILE A 267 -5.01 14.35 7.02
N LEU A 268 -4.25 14.92 7.96
CA LEU A 268 -4.10 14.39 9.31
C LEU A 268 -5.42 14.33 10.06
N GLU A 269 -6.22 15.39 9.99
CA GLU A 269 -7.53 15.43 10.64
C GLU A 269 -8.45 14.34 10.10
N ARG A 270 -8.51 14.15 8.77
CA ARG A 270 -9.27 13.02 8.18
C ARG A 270 -8.78 11.68 8.70
N ALA A 271 -7.47 11.46 8.78
CA ALA A 271 -6.90 10.22 9.32
C ALA A 271 -7.31 9.99 10.78
N ARG A 272 -7.20 11.01 11.63
CA ARG A 272 -7.63 10.98 13.04
C ARG A 272 -9.12 10.69 13.18
N HIS A 273 -9.97 11.30 12.35
CA HIS A 273 -11.40 11.03 12.32
C HIS A 273 -11.72 9.58 11.96
N ARG A 274 -10.99 8.96 11.02
CA ARG A 274 -11.14 7.53 10.68
C ARG A 274 -10.77 6.62 11.85
N ILE A 275 -9.70 6.93 12.58
CA ILE A 275 -9.29 6.18 13.78
C ILE A 275 -10.39 6.23 14.85
N ARG A 276 -10.89 7.43 15.17
CA ARG A 276 -11.98 7.61 16.16
C ARG A 276 -13.24 6.85 15.77
N ARG A 277 -13.64 6.90 14.49
CA ARG A 277 -14.80 6.16 13.97
C ARG A 277 -14.63 4.65 14.17
N ARG A 278 -13.48 4.08 13.82
CA ARG A 278 -13.20 2.64 14.00
C ARG A 278 -13.26 2.20 15.47
N GLN A 279 -12.78 3.05 16.40
CA GLN A 279 -12.85 2.77 17.84
C GLN A 279 -14.30 2.76 18.36
N LEU A 280 -15.15 3.67 17.89
CA LEU A 280 -16.58 3.72 18.27
C LEU A 280 -17.39 2.56 17.66
N SER A 281 -17.06 2.12 16.45
CA SER A 281 -17.71 0.98 15.79
C SER A 281 -17.29 -0.37 16.37
N GLY A 282 -16.09 -0.48 16.95
CA GLY A 282 -15.58 -1.70 17.59
C GLY A 282 -16.09 -1.95 19.01
N GLY A 283 -16.64 -0.93 19.69
CA GLY A 283 -17.18 -1.03 21.06
C GLY A 283 -18.65 -1.42 21.17
N ARG A 284 -19.31 -1.77 20.05
CA ARG A 284 -20.67 -2.31 20.00
C ARG A 284 -20.64 -3.74 19.48
N ARG A 285 -20.16 -4.68 20.29
CA ARG A 285 -20.37 -6.12 20.11
C ARG A 285 -20.54 -6.76 21.48
#